data_AF-A0A7Y1ZT24-F1
#
_entry.id   AF-A0A7Y1ZT24-F1
#
_cell.length_a   1.000
_cell.length_b   1.000
_cell.length_c   1.000
_cell.angle_alpha   90.00
_cell.angle_beta   90.00
_cell.angle_gamma   90.00
#
_symmetry.space_group_name_H-M   'P 1'
#
loop_
_entity.id
_entity.type
_entity.pdbx_description
1 polymer ?
#
loop_
_entity_poly.entity_id
_entity_poly.type
_entity_poly.pdbx_seq_one_letter_code
_entity_poly.pdbx_strand_id
1 'polypeptide(L)'
;MEFWKPHKLASPHEGQLDLKINDRVRTIADVHAVPVGTEGKVILANGFNWQRYRVLFDNGAEVGDLDHRHLEPIGRTAKRLAKRS
;
A
#
# COMPACT_ATOMS: atom_id res chain seq x y z
N MET A 1 -13.45 -8.78 -3.15
CA MET A 1 -13.70 -7.40 -2.67
C MET A 1 -12.86 -6.48 -3.52
N GLU A 2 -13.52 -5.86 -4.50
CA GLU A 2 -12.94 -4.97 -5.52
C GLU A 2 -12.40 -3.70 -4.86
N PHE A 3 -11.13 -3.35 -5.17
CA PHE A 3 -10.75 -2.47 -6.27
C PHE A 3 -11.43 -1.11 -6.15
N TRP A 4 -10.67 -0.14 -5.62
CA TRP A 4 -11.05 1.26 -5.66
C TRP A 4 -11.29 1.67 -7.11
N LYS A 5 -12.50 2.14 -7.40
CA LYS A 5 -12.86 2.74 -8.68
C LYS A 5 -12.72 4.25 -8.48
N PRO A 6 -11.72 4.92 -9.09
CA PRO A 6 -11.58 6.36 -8.93
C PRO A 6 -12.86 7.05 -9.40
N HIS A 7 -13.42 7.94 -8.58
CA HIS A 7 -14.55 8.77 -8.99
C HIS A 7 -14.07 9.82 -10.01
N LYS A 8 -14.99 10.43 -10.79
CA LYS A 8 -14.67 11.45 -11.81
C LYS A 8 -13.82 12.65 -11.33
N LEU A 9 -13.72 12.86 -10.02
CA LEU A 9 -12.98 13.95 -9.39
C LEU A 9 -11.69 13.47 -8.67
N ALA A 10 -11.42 12.17 -8.67
CA ALA A 10 -10.19 11.63 -8.11
C ALA A 10 -9.02 12.09 -8.97
N SER A 11 -8.01 12.68 -8.33
CA SER A 11 -6.70 12.94 -8.94
C SER A 11 -5.72 11.91 -8.36
N PRO A 12 -5.63 10.70 -8.94
CA PRO A 12 -4.62 9.74 -8.54
C PRO A 12 -3.24 10.38 -8.71
N HIS A 13 -2.40 10.26 -7.70
CA HIS A 13 -1.01 10.71 -7.81
C HIS A 13 -0.19 9.70 -8.62
N GLU A 14 0.90 10.16 -9.22
CA GLU A 14 1.84 9.30 -9.94
C GLU A 14 2.37 8.17 -9.04
N GLY A 15 2.71 7.02 -9.63
CA GLY A 15 3.29 5.89 -8.89
C GLY A 15 2.30 5.07 -8.05
N GLN A 16 0.99 5.21 -8.27
CA GLN A 16 -0.01 4.46 -7.52
C GLN A 16 0.20 2.95 -7.63
N LEU A 17 0.29 2.28 -6.47
CA LEU A 17 0.37 0.82 -6.43
C LEU A 17 -1.01 0.19 -6.66
N ASP A 18 -1.04 -1.04 -7.16
CA ASP A 18 -2.27 -1.86 -7.24
C ASP A 18 -2.26 -2.94 -6.14
N LEU A 19 -2.19 -2.48 -4.88
CA LEU A 19 -2.24 -3.35 -3.71
C LEU A 19 -3.68 -3.68 -3.32
N LYS A 20 -3.84 -4.89 -2.78
CA LYS A 20 -5.07 -5.48 -2.29
C LYS A 20 -4.88 -5.90 -0.84
N ILE A 21 -5.99 -6.15 -0.15
CA ILE A 21 -5.97 -6.74 1.18
C ILE A 21 -5.18 -8.06 1.13
N ASN A 22 -4.36 -8.29 2.15
CA ASN A 22 -3.40 -9.38 2.32
C ASN A 22 -2.13 -9.32 1.46
N ASP A 23 -1.92 -8.28 0.66
CA ASP A 23 -0.63 -8.09 0.02
C ASP A 23 0.47 -7.81 1.04
N ARG A 24 1.67 -8.33 0.74
CA ARG A 24 2.86 -8.08 1.55
C ARG A 24 3.61 -6.89 1.00
N VAL A 25 4.01 -6.02 1.92
CA VAL A 25 4.74 -4.79 1.63
C VAL A 25 5.86 -4.62 2.65
N ARG A 26 6.81 -3.75 2.31
CA ARG A 26 7.88 -3.30 3.19
C ARG A 26 7.89 -1.79 3.25
N THR A 27 8.17 -1.21 4.43
CA THR A 27 8.39 0.23 4.54
C THR A 27 9.69 0.65 3.85
N ILE A 28 9.64 1.72 3.07
CA ILE A 28 10.81 2.35 2.46
C ILE A 28 11.10 3.74 3.03
N ALA A 29 10.22 4.23 3.91
CA ALA A 29 10.37 5.48 4.65
C ALA A 29 10.00 5.24 6.13
N ASP A 30 10.50 6.09 7.02
CA ASP A 30 10.07 6.07 8.41
C ASP A 30 8.64 6.56 8.50
N VAL A 31 7.75 5.74 9.07
CA VAL A 31 6.33 6.10 9.19
C VAL A 31 5.83 5.84 10.59
N HIS A 32 5.43 6.89 11.31
CA HIS A 32 4.83 6.79 12.64
C HIS A 32 5.61 5.85 13.60
N ALA A 33 6.94 6.03 13.66
CA ALA A 33 7.86 5.20 14.46
C ALA A 33 7.98 3.72 14.02
N VAL A 34 7.50 3.38 12.82
CA VAL A 34 7.83 2.13 12.13
C VAL A 34 9.14 2.34 11.37
N PRO A 35 10.22 1.61 11.70
CA PRO A 35 11.49 1.72 10.99
C PRO A 35 11.37 1.34 9.53
N VAL A 36 12.21 1.95 8.69
CA VAL A 36 12.43 1.51 7.31
C VAL A 36 12.80 0.01 7.27
N GLY A 37 12.26 -0.71 6.30
CA GLY A 37 12.51 -2.14 6.11
C GLY A 37 11.55 -3.04 6.88
N THR A 38 10.66 -2.49 7.70
CA THR A 38 9.65 -3.27 8.42
C THR A 38 8.64 -3.83 7.43
N GLU A 39 8.48 -5.15 7.45
CA GLU A 39 7.47 -5.82 6.63
C GLU A 39 6.09 -5.73 7.27
N GLY A 40 5.06 -5.74 6.43
CA GLY A 40 3.68 -5.71 6.88
C GLY A 40 2.73 -6.29 5.85
N LYS A 41 1.48 -6.36 6.28
CA LYS A 41 0.37 -6.85 5.46
C LYS A 41 -0.68 -5.77 5.31
N VAL A 42 -1.12 -5.54 4.07
CA VAL A 42 -2.22 -4.61 3.78
C VAL A 42 -3.51 -5.17 4.38
N ILE A 43 -4.14 -4.42 5.27
CA ILE A 43 -5.43 -4.76 5.90
C ILE A 43 -6.59 -3.94 5.32
N LEU A 44 -6.30 -2.79 4.71
CA LEU A 44 -7.26 -1.98 3.99
C LEU A 44 -6.62 -1.41 2.72
N ALA A 45 -7.33 -1.51 1.60
CA ALA A 45 -6.96 -0.89 0.34
C ALA A 45 -8.17 -0.09 -0.17
N ASN A 46 -8.21 1.20 0.15
CA ASN A 46 -9.34 2.07 -0.20
C ASN A 46 -8.87 3.51 -0.43
N GLY A 47 -9.63 4.29 -1.20
CA GLY A 47 -9.31 5.67 -1.50
C GLY A 47 -10.55 6.53 -1.70
N PHE A 48 -10.41 7.83 -1.48
CA PHE A 48 -11.44 8.82 -1.86
C PHE A 48 -10.93 9.66 -3.04
N ASN A 49 -9.91 10.50 -2.80
CA ASN A 49 -9.21 11.24 -3.86
C ASN A 49 -8.08 10.44 -4.53
N TRP A 50 -7.40 9.60 -3.76
CA TRP A 50 -6.31 8.72 -4.20
C TRP A 50 -6.34 7.44 -3.37
N GLN A 51 -5.71 6.38 -3.88
CA GLN A 51 -5.67 5.04 -3.27
C GLN A 51 -4.77 4.99 -2.05
N ARG A 52 -5.36 4.76 -0.88
CA ARG A 52 -4.65 4.69 0.40
C ARG A 52 -4.61 3.27 0.93
N TYR A 53 -3.57 2.98 1.69
CA TYR A 53 -3.38 1.70 2.33
C TYR A 53 -3.31 1.83 3.82
N ARG A 54 -3.89 0.85 4.50
CA ARG A 54 -3.62 0.57 5.89
C ARG A 54 -2.84 -0.74 5.97
N VAL A 55 -1.74 -0.71 6.70
CA VAL A 55 -0.83 -1.85 6.87
C VAL A 55 -0.71 -2.18 8.34
N LEU A 56 -0.87 -3.47 8.64
CA LEU A 56 -0.47 -4.06 9.91
C LEU A 56 0.96 -4.56 9.73
N PHE A 57 1.91 -3.92 10.41
CA PHE A 57 3.32 -4.28 10.38
C PHE A 57 3.63 -5.42 11.34
N ASP A 58 4.71 -6.16 11.04
CA ASP A 58 5.12 -7.32 11.82
C ASP A 58 5.60 -6.94 13.24
N ASN A 59 5.90 -5.66 13.48
CA ASN A 59 6.17 -5.09 14.81
C ASN A 59 4.90 -4.79 15.62
N GLY A 60 3.71 -5.09 15.09
CA GLY A 60 2.41 -4.86 15.72
C GLY A 60 1.83 -3.46 15.48
N ALA A 61 2.53 -2.57 14.78
CA ALA A 61 2.02 -1.24 14.46
C ALA A 61 0.99 -1.30 13.32
N GLU A 62 -0.13 -0.60 13.49
CA GLU A 62 -1.12 -0.38 12.44
C GLU A 62 -1.05 1.07 11.96
N VAL A 63 -0.73 1.26 10.68
CA VAL A 63 -0.57 2.60 10.11
C VAL A 63 -1.42 2.74 8.84
N GLY A 64 -2.17 3.85 8.77
CA GLY A 64 -3.02 4.22 7.65
C GLY A 64 -2.40 5.28 6.74
N ASP A 65 -3.17 5.68 5.71
CA ASP A 65 -2.80 6.75 4.77
C ASP A 65 -1.47 6.53 4.03
N LEU A 66 -1.12 5.26 3.79
CA LEU A 66 0.11 4.87 3.11
C LEU A 66 -0.07 4.78 1.59
N ASP A 67 1.01 5.02 0.85
CA ASP A 67 1.14 4.90 -0.61
C ASP A 67 2.55 4.44 -1.02
N HIS A 68 2.84 4.52 -2.31
CA HIS A 68 4.13 4.21 -2.93
C HIS A 68 5.33 4.98 -2.37
N ARG A 69 5.14 6.13 -1.72
CA ARG A 69 6.24 6.90 -1.08
C ARG A 69 6.71 6.22 0.20
N HIS A 70 5.85 5.38 0.77
CA HIS A 70 6.05 4.73 2.07
C HIS A 70 6.24 3.23 1.94
N LEU A 71 5.67 2.62 0.90
CA LEU A 71 5.56 1.18 0.75
C LEU A 71 6.14 0.72 -0.59
N GLU A 72 6.85 -0.40 -0.53
CA GLU A 72 7.14 -1.20 -1.71
C GLU A 72 6.49 -2.59 -1.59
N PRO A 73 5.95 -3.13 -2.69
CA PRO A 73 5.43 -4.49 -2.73
C PRO A 73 6.58 -5.49 -2.64
N ILE A 74 6.38 -6.59 -1.91
CA ILE A 74 7.39 -7.66 -1.77
C ILE A 74 6.85 -9.05 -2.15
N GLY A 75 7.75 -9.99 -2.38
CA GLY A 75 7.43 -11.40 -2.62
C GLY A 75 6.44 -11.63 -3.76
N ARG A 76 5.32 -12.30 -3.45
CA ARG A 76 4.26 -12.59 -4.44
C ARG A 76 3.59 -11.34 -4.98
N THR A 77 3.43 -10.30 -4.15
CA THR A 77 2.79 -9.04 -4.53
C THR A 77 3.65 -8.32 -5.58
N ALA A 78 4.96 -8.20 -5.35
CA ALA A 78 5.90 -7.63 -6.31
C ALA A 78 5.83 -8.32 -7.68
N LYS A 79 5.89 -9.67 -7.68
CA LYS A 79 5.79 -10.49 -8.90
C LYS A 79 4.46 -10.29 -9.64
N ARG A 80 3.36 -10.07 -8.92
CA ARG A 80 2.05 -9.83 -9.54
C ARG A 80 1.98 -8.47 -10.21
N LEU A 81 2.55 -7.44 -9.57
CA LEU A 81 2.56 -6.09 -10.09
C LEU A 81 3.47 -5.95 -11.31
N ALA A 82 4.66 -6.56 -11.29
CA ALA A 82 5.57 -6.58 -12.43
C ALA A 82 5.03 -7.33 -13.66
N LYS A 83 4.03 -8.20 -13.51
CA LYS A 83 3.35 -8.88 -14.62
C LYS A 83 2.19 -8.08 -15.21
N ARG A 84 1.76 -7.02 -14.53
CA ARG A 84 0.66 -6.14 -14.94
C ARG A 84 1.13 -4.85 -15.59
N SER A 85 2.42 -4.53 -15.47
CA SER A 85 3.11 -3.41 -16.14
C SER A 85 3.50 -3.75 -17.57
#